data_AF-A0A6G0QRW4-F1
#
_entry.id   AF-A0A6G0QRW4-F1
#
_cell.length_a   1.000
_cell.length_b   1.000
_cell.length_c   1.000
_cell.angle_alpha   90.00
_cell.angle_beta   90.00
_cell.angle_gamma   90.00
#
_symmetry.space_group_name_H-M   'P 1'
#
loop_
_entity.id
_entity.type
_entity.pdbx_description
1 polymer ?
#
loop_
_entity_poly.entity_id
_entity_poly.type
_entity_poly.pdbx_seq_one_letter_code
_entity_poly.pdbx_strand_id
1 'polypeptide(L)'
;MRIFAHPLVVLASLVASAAAEYSCIGPDARTQPPAGDIVVDPTGAYSGSFRNVSEAVGNVPNTTDEHTIFLFPGIYREQVLI
;
A
#
# COMPACT_ATOMS: atom_id res chain seq x y z
N MET A 1 -18.49 -50.87 -28.07
CA MET A 1 -19.41 -49.96 -27.37
C MET A 1 -19.54 -50.36 -25.91
N ARG A 2 -18.76 -49.77 -25.00
CA ARG A 2 -19.07 -49.62 -23.57
C ARG A 2 -18.31 -48.39 -23.07
N ILE A 3 -19.04 -47.29 -22.91
CA ILE A 3 -18.55 -46.01 -22.42
C ILE A 3 -18.51 -46.14 -20.89
N PHE A 4 -17.33 -46.10 -20.28
CA PHE A 4 -17.20 -46.00 -18.83
C PHE A 4 -17.22 -44.53 -18.43
N ALA A 5 -18.32 -44.14 -17.81
CA ALA A 5 -18.57 -42.81 -17.26
C ALA A 5 -17.60 -42.51 -16.12
N HIS A 6 -17.01 -41.31 -16.16
CA HIS A 6 -16.10 -40.79 -15.15
C HIS A 6 -16.91 -40.27 -13.95
N PRO A 7 -16.39 -40.36 -12.72
CA PRO A 7 -16.56 -39.29 -11.76
C PRO A 7 -15.22 -38.57 -11.67
N LEU A 8 -15.07 -37.55 -12.49
CA LEU A 8 -14.12 -36.47 -12.27
C LEU A 8 -14.73 -35.52 -11.21
N VAL A 9 -13.86 -34.91 -10.40
CA VAL A 9 -14.10 -33.74 -9.52
C VAL A 9 -14.87 -34.11 -8.24
N VAL A 10 -14.47 -33.77 -7.01
CA VAL A 10 -13.97 -32.48 -6.51
C VAL A 10 -13.11 -32.71 -5.26
N LEU A 11 -11.82 -32.37 -5.32
CA LEU A 11 -10.98 -32.16 -4.14
C LEU A 11 -10.57 -30.67 -4.14
N ALA A 12 -11.44 -29.81 -3.63
CA ALA A 12 -11.14 -28.41 -3.41
C ALA A 12 -10.96 -28.18 -1.91
N SER A 13 -9.77 -28.48 -1.39
CA SER A 13 -9.37 -28.01 -0.07
C SER A 13 -9.02 -26.52 -0.18
N LEU A 14 -10.01 -25.67 0.02
CA LEU A 14 -9.80 -24.23 0.17
C LEU A 14 -9.21 -23.98 1.55
N VAL A 15 -7.89 -23.86 1.64
CA VAL A 15 -7.23 -23.31 2.82
C VAL A 15 -7.52 -21.81 2.82
N ALA A 16 -8.56 -21.40 3.54
CA ALA A 16 -8.79 -19.99 3.84
C ALA A 16 -7.68 -19.54 4.80
N SER A 17 -6.57 -19.05 4.24
CA SER A 17 -5.62 -18.25 5.00
C SER A 17 -6.37 -16.97 5.39
N ALA A 18 -6.82 -16.89 6.64
CA ALA A 18 -7.29 -15.65 7.24
C ALA A 18 -6.09 -14.70 7.33
N ALA A 19 -5.81 -13.99 6.24
CA ALA A 19 -5.20 -12.68 6.38
C ALA A 19 -6.18 -11.90 7.25
N ALA A 20 -5.76 -11.54 8.46
CA ALA A 20 -6.55 -10.62 9.26
C ALA A 20 -6.81 -9.40 8.38
N GLU A 21 -8.05 -9.20 7.96
CA GLU A 21 -8.47 -8.02 7.23
C GLU A 21 -8.39 -6.87 8.25
N TYR A 22 -7.20 -6.29 8.37
CA TYR A 22 -7.04 -4.97 8.97
C TYR A 22 -7.70 -3.99 8.00
N SER A 23 -9.01 -3.85 8.15
CA SER A 23 -9.74 -2.80 7.47
C SER A 23 -9.22 -1.48 8.04
N CYS A 24 -8.64 -0.62 7.19
CA CYS A 24 -8.38 0.77 7.55
C CYS A 24 -9.74 1.47 7.62
N ILE A 25 -10.37 1.41 8.79
CA ILE A 25 -11.67 2.01 9.09
C ILE A 25 -11.49 3.13 10.11
N GLY A 26 -12.13 4.27 9.85
CA GLY A 26 -12.06 5.46 10.68
C GLY A 26 -12.09 6.74 9.84
N PRO A 27 -12.32 7.90 10.46
CA PRO A 27 -12.35 9.18 9.74
C PRO A 27 -11.02 9.52 9.06
N ASP A 28 -9.91 9.04 9.62
CA ASP A 28 -8.55 9.31 9.14
C ASP A 28 -8.00 8.19 8.24
N ALA A 29 -8.81 7.17 7.94
CA ALA A 29 -8.38 6.10 7.05
C ALA A 29 -8.14 6.65 5.64
N ARG A 30 -6.91 6.45 5.13
CA ARG A 30 -6.49 6.89 3.81
C ARG A 30 -5.73 5.77 3.10
N THR A 31 -6.21 5.40 1.91
CA THR A 31 -5.54 4.47 1.00
C THR A 31 -4.95 5.16 -0.23
N GLN A 32 -5.23 6.46 -0.37
CA GLN A 32 -4.76 7.31 -1.47
C GLN A 32 -4.35 8.68 -0.92
N PRO A 33 -3.35 9.33 -1.52
CA PRO A 33 -2.92 10.66 -1.11
C PRO A 33 -4.02 11.70 -1.38
N PRO A 34 -4.33 12.57 -0.40
CA PRO A 34 -5.03 13.82 -0.63
C PRO A 34 -4.38 14.67 -1.74
N ALA A 35 -5.18 15.56 -2.33
CA ALA A 35 -4.67 16.46 -3.36
C ALA A 35 -3.69 17.47 -2.76
N GLY A 36 -2.49 17.56 -3.33
CA GLY A 36 -1.44 18.49 -2.90
C GLY A 36 -0.43 17.91 -1.90
N ASP A 37 -0.63 16.67 -1.46
CA ASP A 37 0.30 16.02 -0.54
C ASP A 37 1.62 15.67 -1.21
N ILE A 38 2.69 15.72 -0.42
CA ILE A 38 3.98 15.13 -0.78
C ILE A 38 3.84 13.62 -0.65
N VAL A 39 4.10 12.88 -1.73
CA VAL A 39 3.86 11.43 -1.76
C VAL A 39 5.17 10.66 -1.72
N VAL A 40 5.21 9.61 -0.90
CA VAL A 40 6.30 8.64 -0.86
C VAL A 40 5.79 7.27 -1.28
N ASP A 41 6.44 6.68 -2.29
CA ASP A 41 6.21 5.32 -2.76
C ASP A 41 7.56 4.63 -3.05
N PRO A 42 7.95 3.61 -2.27
CA PRO A 42 9.24 2.94 -2.42
C PRO A 42 9.31 2.11 -3.70
N THR A 43 8.16 1.73 -4.25
CA THR A 43 8.05 1.02 -5.52
C THR A 43 8.20 1.97 -6.72
N GLY A 44 7.87 3.26 -6.52
CA GLY A 44 7.82 4.27 -7.59
C GLY A 44 6.68 4.06 -8.58
N ALA A 45 5.63 3.33 -8.21
CA ALA A 45 4.45 3.10 -9.04
C ALA A 45 3.56 4.36 -9.10
N TYR A 46 3.52 5.15 -8.03
CA TYR A 46 2.83 6.42 -8.02
C TYR A 46 3.64 7.51 -8.72
N SER A 47 3.06 8.15 -9.74
CA SER A 47 3.77 9.18 -10.51
C SER A 47 4.04 10.42 -9.65
N GLY A 48 5.29 10.90 -9.66
CA GLY A 48 5.71 12.08 -8.89
C GLY A 48 5.98 11.82 -7.41
N SER A 49 5.98 10.56 -6.97
CA SER A 49 6.37 10.21 -5.60
C SER A 49 7.89 10.21 -5.42
N PHE A 50 8.32 10.51 -4.20
CA PHE A 50 9.67 10.20 -3.72
C PHE A 50 9.79 8.72 -3.36
N ARG A 51 11.00 8.16 -3.43
CA ARG A 51 11.23 6.74 -3.10
C ARG A 51 11.58 6.50 -1.63
N ASN A 52 11.87 7.57 -0.90
CA ASN A 52 12.41 7.59 0.45
C ASN A 52 11.85 8.80 1.21
N VAL A 53 11.67 8.62 2.52
CA VAL A 53 11.03 9.62 3.39
C VAL A 53 11.97 10.81 3.61
N SER A 54 13.27 10.57 3.73
CA SER A 54 14.27 11.63 3.86
C SER A 54 14.28 12.62 2.68
N GLU A 55 14.13 12.13 1.44
CA GLU A 55 14.04 13.00 0.25
C GLU A 55 12.73 13.81 0.26
N ALA A 56 11.62 13.17 0.62
CA ALA A 56 10.33 13.84 0.72
C ALA A 56 10.35 14.98 1.76
N VAL A 57 10.93 14.73 2.94
CA VAL A 57 11.10 15.74 3.99
C VAL A 57 11.97 16.89 3.50
N GLY A 58 13.09 16.61 2.82
CA GLY A 58 13.95 17.64 2.25
C GLY A 58 13.28 18.50 1.17
N ASN A 59 12.16 18.05 0.61
CA ASN A 59 11.36 18.78 -0.37
C ASN A 59 10.12 19.47 0.22
N VAL A 60 9.92 19.40 1.55
CA VAL A 60 8.85 20.16 2.20
C VAL A 60 9.12 21.66 2.02
N PRO A 61 8.13 22.46 1.57
CA PRO A 61 8.28 23.90 1.46
C PRO A 61 8.67 24.53 2.81
N ASN A 62 9.67 25.42 2.80
CA ASN A 62 10.10 26.13 4.00
C ASN A 62 9.13 27.27 4.34
N THR A 63 7.93 26.91 4.80
CA THR A 63 6.90 27.82 5.30
C THR A 63 6.45 27.41 6.70
N THR A 64 5.67 28.25 7.37
CA THR A 64 5.10 27.95 8.69
C THR A 64 3.76 27.21 8.61
N ASP A 65 3.31 26.89 7.40
CA ASP A 65 2.04 26.20 7.17
C ASP A 65 2.18 24.70 7.51
N GLU A 66 1.05 24.04 7.74
CA GLU A 66 1.01 22.59 7.90
C GLU A 66 1.25 21.92 6.54
N HIS A 67 2.17 20.96 6.50
CA HIS A 67 2.48 20.14 5.32
C HIS A 67 2.29 18.66 5.66
N THR A 68 1.61 17.93 4.78
CA THR A 68 1.35 16.50 4.95
C THR A 68 2.18 15.68 3.99
N ILE A 69 2.80 14.62 4.50
CA ILE A 69 3.50 13.61 3.71
C ILE A 69 2.70 12.30 3.76
N PHE A 70 2.22 11.84 2.61
CA PHE A 70 1.52 10.57 2.46
C PHE A 70 2.50 9.45 2.11
N LEU A 71 2.50 8.37 2.90
CA LEU A 71 3.37 7.21 2.69
C LEU A 71 2.54 6.03 2.17
N PHE A 72 2.87 5.52 0.99
CA PHE A 72 2.35 4.23 0.54
C PHE A 72 2.91 3.07 1.40
N PRO A 73 2.18 1.94 1.47
CA PRO A 73 2.64 0.76 2.20
C PRO A 73 4.00 0.27 1.71
N GLY A 74 4.91 0.01 2.65
CA GLY A 74 6.25 -0.46 2.33
C GLY A 74 7.18 -0.47 3.54
N ILE A 75 8.41 -0.92 3.33
CA ILE A 75 9.45 -0.92 4.37
C ILE A 75 10.46 0.17 4.02
N TYR A 76 10.58 1.16 4.89
CA TYR A 76 11.54 2.26 4.79
C TYR A 76 12.64 2.07 5.82
N ARG A 77 13.85 1.72 5.37
CA ARG A 77 15.02 1.49 6.25
C ARG A 77 15.95 2.69 6.18
N GLU A 78 15.63 3.72 6.93
CA GLU A 78 16.36 4.98 6.90
C GLU A 78 16.31 5.71 8.25
N GLN A 79 17.20 6.68 8.44
CA GLN A 79 17.11 7.69 9.48
C GLN A 79 16.60 8.97 8.83
N VAL A 80 15.56 9.56 9.41
CA VAL A 80 14.92 10.78 8.89
C VAL A 80 15.23 11.94 9.84
N LEU A 81 15.67 13.08 9.29
CA LEU A 81 15.83 14.35 10.00
C LEU A 81 14.69 15.27 9.55
N ILE A 82 13.95 15.84 10.51
CA ILE A 82 12.85 16.79 10.29
C ILE A 82 13.31 18.18 10.72
#